data_AF-A0A2V6UHK2-F1
#
_entry.id   AF-A0A2V6UHK2-F1
#
_cell.length_a   1.000
_cell.length_b   1.000
_cell.length_c   1.000
_cell.angle_alpha   90.00
_cell.angle_beta   90.00
_cell.angle_gamma   90.00
#
_symmetry.space_group_name_H-M   'P 1'
#
loop_
_entity.id
_entity.type
_entity.pdbx_description
1 polymer ?
#
loop_
_entity_poly.entity_id
_entity_poly.type
_entity_poly.pdbx_seq_one_letter_code
_entity_poly.pdbx_strand_id
1 'polypeptide(L)' 'MRICSLLPSATEIVFALGLGDRLVAVTHECDFPEAARGLPVVTRS' A
#
# COMPACT_ATOMS: atom_id res chain seq x y z
N MET A 1 -8.15 5.19 11.80
CA MET A 1 -8.53 5.14 10.37
C MET A 1 -7.66 4.09 9.69
N ARG A 2 -8.20 3.26 8.79
CA ARG A 2 -7.48 2.20 8.08
C ARG A 2 -7.55 2.47 6.57
N ILE A 3 -6.42 2.41 5.86
CA ILE A 3 -6.30 2.73 4.44
C ILE A 3 -6.00 1.46 3.65
N CYS A 4 -6.70 1.25 2.54
CA CYS A 4 -6.38 0.24 1.55
C CYS A 4 -5.99 0.95 0.24
N SER A 5 -4.88 0.57 -0.37
CA SER A 5 -4.43 1.13 -1.64
C SER A 5 -4.56 0.12 -2.76
N LEU A 6 -5.28 0.50 -3.81
CA LEU A 6 -5.50 -0.35 -4.99
C LEU A 6 -4.68 0.10 -6.21
N LEU A 7 -3.77 1.05 -6.05
CA LEU A 7 -2.91 1.60 -7.10
C LEU A 7 -1.50 1.81 -6.54
N PRO A 8 -0.43 1.38 -7.25
CA PRO A 8 0.95 1.59 -6.81
C PRO A 8 1.24 3.07 -6.48
N SER A 9 0.84 4.00 -7.35
CA SER A 9 1.05 5.44 -7.13
C SER A 9 0.32 5.97 -5.89
N ALA A 10 -0.85 5.41 -5.55
CA ALA A 10 -1.55 5.81 -4.33
C ALA A 10 -0.83 5.28 -3.07
N THR A 11 -0.25 4.09 -3.14
CA THR A 11 0.59 3.53 -2.08
C THR A 11 1.78 4.46 -1.81
N GLU A 12 2.48 4.88 -2.86
CA GLU A 12 3.60 5.81 -2.77
C GLU A 12 3.22 7.15 -2.13
N ILE A 13 2.08 7.73 -2.53
CA ILE A 13 1.56 8.98 -1.95
C ILE A 13 1.26 8.80 -0.46
N VAL A 14 0.64 7.69 -0.05
CA VAL A 14 0.33 7.42 1.36
C VAL A 14 1.60 7.35 2.20
N PHE A 15 2.64 6.69 1.70
CA PHE A 15 3.95 6.66 2.36
C PHE A 15 4.64 8.02 2.37
N ALA A 16 4.58 8.78 1.27
CA ALA A 16 5.15 10.13 1.18
C ALA A 16 4.48 11.11 2.17
N LEU A 17 3.20 10.91 2.47
CA LEU A 17 2.45 11.67 3.47
C LEU A 17 2.72 11.22 4.92
N GLY A 18 3.60 10.23 5.13
CA GLY A 18 3.89 9.69 6.47
C GLY A 18 2.74 8.87 7.06
N LEU A 19 1.85 8.34 6.22
CA LEU A 19 0.66 7.57 6.64
C LEU A 19 0.79 6.07 6.37
N GLY A 20 2.02 5.58 6.11
CA GLY A 20 2.29 4.18 5.81
C GLY A 20 1.90 3.21 6.93
N ASP A 21 1.94 3.66 8.19
CA ASP A 21 1.48 2.95 9.38
C ASP A 21 -0.04 2.68 9.38
N ARG A 22 -0.81 3.49 8.62
CA ARG A 22 -2.26 3.35 8.47
C ARG A 22 -2.66 2.55 7.23
N LEU A 23 -1.69 2.19 6.38
CA LEU A 23 -1.91 1.36 5.21
C LEU A 23 -1.98 -0.11 5.63
N VAL A 24 -3.15 -0.73 5.48
CA VAL A 24 -3.42 -2.09 5.98
C VAL A 24 -3.50 -3.15 4.88
N ALA A 25 -3.56 -2.74 3.61
CA ALA A 25 -3.67 -3.64 2.46
C ALA A 25 -3.26 -2.93 1.16
N VAL A 26 -2.75 -3.71 0.21
CA VAL A 26 -2.23 -3.25 -1.08
C VAL A 26 -2.64 -4.17 -2.24
N THR A 27 -2.31 -3.81 -3.48
CA THR A 27 -2.39 -4.73 -4.64
C THR A 27 -1.13 -5.57 -4.78
N HIS A 28 -1.21 -6.60 -5.63
CA HIS A 28 -0.07 -7.43 -6.00
C HIS A 28 1.02 -6.69 -6.81
N GLU A 29 0.71 -5.48 -7.30
CA GLU A 29 1.63 -4.63 -8.07
C GLU A 29 2.32 -3.55 -7.20
N CYS A 30 1.97 -3.49 -5.90
CA CYS A 30 2.51 -2.49 -4.99
C CYS A 30 3.85 -2.96 -4.38
N ASP A 31 4.93 -2.71 -5.10
CA ASP A 31 6.26 -3.22 -4.71
C ASP A 31 7.13 -2.19 -3.98
N PHE A 32 6.67 -0.94 -3.93
CA PHE A 32 7.41 0.21 -3.40
C PHE A 32 6.50 1.12 -2.56
N PRO A 33 7.02 1.71 -1.46
CA PRO A 33 8.32 1.44 -0.82
C PRO A 33 8.41 0.01 -0.25
N GLU A 34 9.61 -0.47 0.09
CA GLU A 34 9.83 -1.87 0.53
C GLU A 34 8.90 -2.29 1.69
N ALA A 35 8.51 -1.34 2.54
CA ALA A 35 7.53 -1.51 3.60
C ALA A 35 6.13 -1.95 3.10
N ALA A 36 5.74 -1.62 1.87
CA ALA A 36 4.48 -2.05 1.27
C ALA A 36 4.44 -3.55 0.98
N ARG A 37 5.58 -4.20 0.73
CA ARG A 37 5.66 -5.65 0.41
C ARG A 37 5.26 -6.55 1.58
N GLY A 38 5.31 -6.03 2.80
CA GLY A 38 4.88 -6.74 4.00
C GLY A 38 3.37 -6.69 4.24
N LEU A 39 2.62 -5.93 3.43
CA LEU A 39 1.19 -5.74 3.62
C LEU A 39 0.34 -6.81 2.91
N PRO A 40 -0.83 -7.18 3.46
CA PRO A 40 -1.76 -8.08 2.81
C PRO A 40 -2.14 -7.61 1.40
N VAL A 41 -1.97 -8.49 0.41
CA VAL A 41 -2.43 -8.28 -0.96
C VAL A 41 -3.90 -8.70 -1.05
N VAL A 42 -4.77 -7.77 -1.46
CA VAL A 42 -6.23 -7.98 -1.51
C VAL A 42 -6.79 -8.02 -2.93
N THR A 43 -5.92 -8.04 -3.94
CA THR A 43 -6.30 -8.21 -5.35
C THR A 43 -5.73 -9.50 -5.92
N ARG A 44 -6.44 -10.08 -6.90
CA ARG A 44 -6.03 -11.26 -7.64
C ARG A 44 -6.45 -11.11 -9.11
N SER A 45 -5.58 -11.48 -10.04
CA SER A 45 -5.90 -11.61 -11.47
C SER A 45 -6.53 -12.96 -11.79
#